data_AF-A0A2G9T9E3-F1
#
_entry.id   AF-A0A2G9T9E3-F1
#
_cell.length_a   1.000
_cell.length_b   1.000
_cell.length_c   1.000
_cell.angle_alpha   90.00
_cell.angle_beta   90.00
_cell.angle_gamma   90.00
#
_symmetry.space_group_name_H-M   'P 1'
#
loop_
_entity.id
_entity.type
_entity.pdbx_description
1 polymer ?
#
loop_
_entity_poly.entity_id
_entity_poly.type
_entity_poly.pdbx_seq_one_letter_code
_entity_poly.pdbx_strand_id
1 'polypeptide(L)'
;VPGLSAFHNDYMPYFLCCKFADFRCQMFYWRRPSSGCQEYQPPAYGEGMGAGTFNTIDNDKFIFNEPGVFNVLYIPQTLQTPEVKIQLRLERYPDRRVDFSLLGRGMAQQDLVQPTNVTVITGVVLEATGTDR
;
A
#
# COMPACT_ATOMS: atom_id res chain seq x y z
N VAL A 1 -3.44 22.74 -5.75
CA VAL A 1 -2.83 24.10 -5.65
C VAL A 1 -2.45 24.55 -7.04
N PRO A 2 -2.92 25.72 -7.53
CA PRO A 2 -2.74 26.11 -8.93
C PRO A 2 -1.27 26.50 -9.19
N GLY A 3 -0.69 26.03 -10.30
CA GLY A 3 0.76 26.15 -10.56
C GLY A 3 1.32 27.58 -10.57
N LEU A 4 0.50 28.59 -10.89
CA LEU A 4 0.91 29.99 -10.91
C LEU A 4 1.19 30.57 -9.51
N SER A 5 0.45 30.12 -8.50
CA SER A 5 0.66 30.57 -7.12
C SER A 5 1.92 29.95 -6.54
N ALA A 6 2.22 28.68 -6.89
CA ALA A 6 3.49 28.04 -6.54
C ALA A 6 4.68 28.76 -7.21
N PHE A 7 4.56 29.13 -8.49
CA PHE A 7 5.62 29.84 -9.19
C PHE A 7 6.00 31.17 -8.53
N HIS A 8 5.01 32.01 -8.22
CA HIS A 8 5.26 33.34 -7.64
C HIS A 8 5.70 33.29 -6.17
N ASN A 9 5.16 32.37 -5.39
CA ASN A 9 5.38 32.38 -3.93
C ASN A 9 6.52 31.46 -3.48
N ASP A 10 6.90 30.45 -4.28
CA ASP A 10 7.90 29.45 -3.89
C ASP A 10 9.11 29.44 -4.84
N TYR A 11 8.89 29.33 -6.16
CA TYR A 11 9.98 29.21 -7.13
C TYR A 11 10.72 30.53 -7.37
N MET A 12 10.01 31.59 -7.73
CA MET A 12 10.62 32.89 -8.07
C MET A 12 11.49 33.45 -6.93
N PRO A 13 11.06 33.46 -5.66
CA PRO A 13 11.88 33.98 -4.57
C PRO A 13 13.08 33.08 -4.24
N TYR A 14 12.98 31.76 -4.44
CA TYR A 14 14.12 30.85 -4.31
C TYR A 14 15.22 31.16 -5.35
N PHE A 15 14.85 31.37 -6.61
CA PHE A 15 15.82 31.72 -7.64
C PHE A 15 16.51 33.07 -7.38
N LEU A 16 15.72 34.10 -7.02
CA LEU A 16 16.24 35.45 -6.76
C LEU A 16 17.10 35.53 -5.49
N CYS A 17 16.68 34.88 -4.40
CA CYS A 17 17.33 35.02 -3.08
C CYS A 17 18.34 33.92 -2.75
N CYS A 18 18.27 32.76 -3.41
CA CYS A 18 19.11 31.60 -3.11
C CYS A 18 20.00 31.17 -4.27
N LYS A 19 19.48 31.11 -5.51
CA LYS A 19 20.27 30.65 -6.66
C LYS A 19 21.15 31.75 -7.27
N PHE A 20 20.63 32.98 -7.37
CA PHE A 20 21.34 34.09 -7.99
C PHE A 20 22.01 35.03 -6.97
N ALA A 21 21.73 34.84 -5.67
CA ALA A 21 22.29 35.62 -4.58
C ALA A 21 22.74 34.68 -3.44
N ASP A 22 23.86 33.99 -3.63
CA ASP A 22 24.36 32.90 -2.76
C ASP A 22 24.40 33.22 -1.25
N PHE A 23 24.58 34.49 -0.88
CA PHE A 23 24.74 34.92 0.51
C PHE A 23 23.43 35.27 1.23
N ARG A 24 22.27 35.28 0.54
CA ARG A 24 20.97 35.69 1.12
C ARG A 24 19.97 34.56 1.30
N CYS A 25 20.38 33.31 1.07
CA CYS A 25 19.53 32.13 1.25
C CYS A 25 18.83 32.11 2.61
N GLN A 26 19.51 32.54 3.67
CA GLN A 26 18.97 32.59 5.03
C GLN A 26 17.68 33.44 5.14
N MET A 27 17.55 34.52 4.35
CA MET A 27 16.35 35.36 4.36
C MET A 27 15.15 34.69 3.68
N PHE A 28 15.40 33.86 2.66
CA PHE A 28 14.36 33.04 2.04
C PHE A 28 13.87 31.99 3.04
N TYR A 29 14.78 31.24 3.66
CA TYR A 29 14.45 30.24 4.68
C TYR A 29 13.80 30.83 5.95
N TRP A 30 14.06 32.09 6.29
CA TRP A 30 13.39 32.76 7.41
C TRP A 30 11.90 33.05 7.13
N ARG A 31 11.54 33.50 5.92
CA ARG A 31 10.14 33.77 5.55
C ARG A 31 9.39 32.50 5.14
N ARG A 32 10.11 31.53 4.60
CA ARG A 32 9.61 30.23 4.14
C ARG A 32 10.48 29.15 4.78
N PRO A 33 10.29 28.87 6.08
CA PRO A 33 10.97 27.73 6.69
C PRO A 33 10.56 26.50 5.89
N SER A 34 11.52 25.90 5.17
CA SER A 34 11.34 24.55 4.71
C SER A 34 11.15 23.72 5.97
N SER A 35 10.00 23.08 6.14
CA SER A 35 9.90 22.01 7.11
C SER A 35 11.01 21.04 6.73
N GLY A 36 12.07 20.96 7.53
CA GLY A 36 13.26 20.17 7.20
C GLY A 36 13.02 18.66 7.24
N CYS A 37 11.76 18.23 7.16
CA CYS A 37 11.24 16.90 7.45
C CYS A 37 11.76 16.30 8.76
N GLN A 38 12.34 17.10 9.66
CA GLN A 38 12.97 16.60 10.89
C GLN A 38 11.94 16.07 11.88
N GLU A 39 10.69 16.51 11.78
CA GLU A 39 9.55 16.01 12.57
C GLU A 39 8.59 15.15 11.75
N TYR A 40 8.93 14.84 10.49
CA TYR A 40 8.09 13.96 9.69
C TYR A 40 8.23 12.52 10.18
N GLN A 41 7.22 12.04 10.88
CA GLN A 41 7.06 10.63 11.19
C GLN A 41 6.39 9.95 9.97
N PRO A 42 7.10 9.09 9.22
CA PRO A 42 6.46 8.36 8.13
C PRO A 42 5.38 7.42 8.70
N PRO A 43 4.26 7.22 7.99
CA PRO A 43 3.27 6.23 8.39
C PRO A 43 3.92 4.84 8.32
N ALA A 44 3.66 4.01 9.33
CA ALA A 44 4.05 2.62 9.28
C ALA A 44 3.21 1.89 8.20
N TYR A 45 3.84 0.98 7.47
CA TYR A 45 3.21 0.27 6.37
C TYR A 45 3.37 -1.24 6.56
N GLY A 46 2.35 -2.00 6.15
CA GLY A 46 2.44 -3.44 5.98
C GLY A 46 2.30 -3.77 4.49
N GLU A 47 2.91 -4.86 4.06
CA GLU A 47 2.79 -5.37 2.70
C GLU A 47 2.53 -6.87 2.68
N GLY A 48 1.68 -7.31 1.75
CA GLY A 48 1.46 -8.71 1.43
C GLY A 48 1.79 -8.94 -0.03
N MET A 49 2.69 -9.88 -0.32
CA MET A 49 3.14 -10.13 -1.70
C MET A 49 3.23 -11.63 -2.02
N GLY A 50 2.95 -11.95 -3.27
CA GLY A 50 3.22 -13.26 -3.85
C GLY A 50 2.55 -14.42 -3.11
N ALA A 51 3.35 -15.43 -2.80
CA ALA A 51 2.97 -16.68 -2.16
C ALA A 51 2.82 -16.53 -0.63
N GLY A 52 1.94 -15.63 -0.20
CA GLY A 52 1.64 -15.44 1.22
C GLY A 52 2.78 -14.87 2.05
N THR A 53 3.70 -14.09 1.45
CA THR A 53 4.70 -13.34 2.23
C THR A 53 4.08 -12.07 2.79
N PHE A 54 4.18 -11.87 4.10
CA PHE A 54 3.63 -10.71 4.80
C PHE A 54 4.71 -10.01 5.61
N ASN A 55 4.75 -8.70 5.48
CA ASN A 55 5.49 -7.79 6.36
C ASN A 55 4.45 -6.95 7.12
N THR A 56 4.45 -7.04 8.45
CA THR A 56 3.51 -6.30 9.29
C THR A 56 3.92 -4.85 9.46
N ILE A 57 3.00 -4.05 9.98
CA ILE A 57 3.22 -2.65 10.36
C ILE A 57 4.33 -2.53 11.44
N ASP A 58 4.47 -3.56 12.28
CA ASP A 58 5.51 -3.68 13.31
C ASP A 58 6.85 -4.23 12.78
N ASN A 59 6.99 -4.37 11.45
CA ASN A 59 8.17 -4.86 10.76
C ASN A 59 8.50 -6.35 10.99
N ASP A 60 7.50 -7.16 11.38
CA ASP A 60 7.63 -8.61 11.45
C ASP A 60 7.38 -9.24 10.08
N LYS A 61 8.18 -10.26 9.75
CA LYS A 61 8.11 -10.95 8.46
C LYS A 61 7.71 -12.39 8.66
N PHE A 62 6.64 -12.81 8.00
CA PHE A 62 6.20 -14.20 8.06
C PHE A 62 5.63 -14.68 6.73
N ILE A 63 5.52 -16.01 6.62
CA ILE A 63 4.93 -16.68 5.47
C ILE A 63 3.66 -17.37 5.94
N PHE A 64 2.54 -17.06 5.30
CA PHE A 64 1.24 -17.61 5.63
C PHE A 64 0.52 -18.06 4.35
N ASN A 65 0.37 -19.39 4.19
CA ASN A 65 -0.09 -20.03 2.96
C ASN A 65 -1.40 -20.81 3.11
N GLU A 66 -2.23 -20.44 4.08
CA GLU A 66 -3.52 -21.08 4.26
C GLU A 66 -4.62 -20.35 3.49
N PRO A 67 -5.51 -21.08 2.78
CA PRO A 67 -6.65 -20.48 2.11
C PRO A 67 -7.72 -20.11 3.14
N GLY A 68 -8.38 -18.97 2.94
CA GLY A 68 -9.39 -18.47 3.87
C GLY A 68 -9.58 -16.97 3.81
N VAL A 69 -10.41 -16.47 4.72
CA VAL A 69 -10.61 -15.03 4.94
C VAL A 69 -9.98 -14.67 6.28
N PHE A 70 -9.06 -13.72 6.25
CA PHE A 70 -8.26 -13.34 7.41
C PHE A 70 -8.33 -11.84 7.64
N ASN A 71 -8.35 -11.43 8.90
CA ASN A 71 -8.23 -10.03 9.28
C ASN A 71 -6.74 -9.67 9.32
N VAL A 72 -6.34 -8.69 8.52
CA VAL A 72 -4.94 -8.24 8.47
C VAL A 72 -4.71 -7.03 9.36
N LEU A 73 -5.70 -6.15 9.43
CA LEU A 73 -5.70 -5.03 10.34
C LEU A 73 -7.06 -4.93 11.01
N TYR A 74 -7.05 -4.84 12.34
CA TYR A 74 -8.23 -4.58 13.13
C TYR A 74 -7.90 -3.49 14.15
N ILE A 75 -8.55 -2.34 14.00
CA ILE A 75 -8.47 -1.22 14.91
C ILE A 75 -9.85 -1.11 15.57
N PRO A 76 -9.96 -1.39 16.88
CA PRO A 76 -11.24 -1.31 17.57
C PRO A 76 -11.74 0.13 17.66
N GLN A 77 -13.06 0.29 17.77
CA GLN A 77 -13.67 1.60 17.99
C GLN A 77 -13.21 2.19 19.33
N THR A 78 -12.87 3.47 19.33
CA THR A 78 -12.66 4.26 20.56
C THR A 78 -13.55 5.51 20.54
N LEU A 79 -13.54 6.29 21.63
CA LEU A 79 -14.26 7.56 21.69
C LEU A 79 -13.76 8.59 20.65
N GLN A 80 -12.54 8.44 20.15
CA GLN A 80 -11.89 9.39 19.25
C GLN A 80 -11.59 8.81 17.86
N THR A 81 -11.65 7.48 17.69
CA THR A 81 -11.29 6.80 16.44
C THR A 81 -12.39 5.84 16.00
N PRO A 82 -12.75 5.83 14.70
CA PRO A 82 -13.65 4.84 14.16
C PRO A 82 -13.03 3.44 14.20
N GLU A 83 -13.87 2.41 14.14
CA GLU A 83 -13.43 1.04 13.91
C GLU A 83 -12.96 0.90 12.46
N VAL A 84 -11.81 0.28 12.25
CA VAL A 84 -11.29 -0.03 10.92
C VAL A 84 -10.90 -1.49 10.87
N LYS A 85 -11.45 -2.21 9.90
CA LYS A 85 -11.18 -3.62 9.67
C LYS A 85 -10.81 -3.85 8.21
N ILE A 86 -9.63 -4.43 7.99
CA ILE A 86 -9.16 -4.83 6.67
C ILE A 86 -9.11 -6.35 6.63
N GLN A 87 -9.87 -6.92 5.69
CA GLN A 87 -9.96 -8.36 5.48
C GLN A 87 -9.32 -8.71 4.14
N LEU A 88 -8.50 -9.76 4.15
CA LEU A 88 -7.95 -10.36 2.95
C LEU A 88 -8.57 -11.74 2.71
N ARG A 89 -8.80 -12.03 1.43
CA ARG A 89 -9.14 -13.38 0.97
C ARG A 89 -7.92 -14.01 0.29
N LEU A 90 -7.49 -15.13 0.85
CA LEU A 90 -6.41 -15.97 0.31
C LEU A 90 -7.01 -17.20 -0.34
N GLU A 91 -6.66 -17.43 -1.61
CA GLU A 91 -7.11 -18.60 -2.36
C GLU A 91 -5.93 -19.31 -2.99
N ARG A 92 -6.01 -20.64 -3.09
CA ARG A 92 -5.00 -21.42 -3.79
C ARG A 92 -5.10 -21.17 -5.28
N TYR A 93 -3.99 -20.75 -5.88
CA TYR A 93 -3.96 -20.51 -7.31
C TYR A 93 -3.93 -21.86 -8.05
N PRO A 94 -4.80 -22.08 -9.05
CA PRO A 94 -4.75 -23.30 -9.85
C PRO A 94 -3.49 -23.30 -10.73
N ASP A 95 -2.93 -24.47 -10.98
CA ASP A 95 -1.82 -24.57 -11.95
C ASP A 95 -2.33 -24.21 -13.35
N ARG A 96 -1.75 -23.19 -13.98
CA ARG A 96 -2.08 -22.75 -15.34
C ARG A 96 -1.14 -23.30 -16.41
N ARG A 97 -0.20 -24.18 -16.04
CA ARG A 97 0.72 -24.82 -16.98
C ARG A 97 0.10 -26.02 -17.71
N VAL A 98 -1.11 -26.42 -17.31
CA VAL A 98 -1.86 -27.49 -17.98
C VAL A 98 -2.26 -27.10 -19.40
N ASP A 99 -2.02 -27.99 -20.34
CA ASP A 99 -2.39 -27.82 -21.74
C ASP A 99 -3.87 -28.21 -21.94
N PHE A 100 -4.72 -27.21 -22.16
CA PHE A 100 -6.16 -27.41 -22.40
C PHE A 100 -6.46 -28.25 -23.66
N SER A 101 -5.50 -28.41 -24.58
CA SER A 101 -5.69 -29.19 -25.82
C SER A 101 -5.80 -30.70 -25.56
N LEU A 102 -5.37 -31.17 -24.39
CA LEU A 102 -5.43 -32.58 -23.99
C LEU A 102 -6.79 -32.96 -23.33
N LEU A 103 -7.67 -32.00 -23.11
CA LEU A 103 -9.00 -32.19 -22.51
C LEU A 103 -9.83 -33.19 -23.32
N GLY A 104 -10.21 -34.31 -22.69
CA GLY A 104 -11.00 -35.37 -23.33
C GLY A 104 -10.19 -36.33 -24.22
N ARG A 105 -8.88 -36.14 -24.38
CA ARG A 105 -7.96 -37.07 -25.10
C ARG A 105 -7.00 -37.80 -24.18
N GLY A 106 -6.64 -37.20 -23.03
CA GLY A 106 -5.72 -37.81 -22.06
C GLY A 106 -5.78 -37.20 -20.66
N MET A 107 -6.62 -36.18 -20.44
CA MET A 107 -6.83 -35.56 -19.13
C MET A 107 -8.33 -35.40 -18.86
N ALA A 108 -8.72 -35.64 -17.61
CA ALA A 108 -10.08 -35.44 -17.15
C ALA A 108 -10.30 -33.97 -16.76
N GLN A 109 -11.55 -33.50 -16.86
CA GLN A 109 -11.93 -32.12 -16.51
C GLN A 109 -11.55 -31.74 -15.06
N GLN A 110 -11.55 -32.73 -14.15
CA GLN A 110 -11.17 -32.56 -12.74
C GLN A 110 -9.67 -32.26 -12.53
N ASP A 111 -8.82 -32.64 -13.48
CA ASP A 111 -7.36 -32.46 -13.39
C ASP A 111 -6.90 -31.11 -13.99
N LEU A 112 -7.81 -30.38 -14.64
CA LEU A 112 -7.52 -29.06 -15.22
C LEU A 112 -7.40 -27.94 -14.18
N VAL A 113 -7.97 -28.13 -12.98
CA VAL A 113 -8.08 -27.07 -11.96
C VAL A 113 -7.57 -27.59 -10.62
N GLN A 114 -6.39 -28.22 -10.63
CA GLN A 114 -5.77 -28.64 -9.38
C GLN A 114 -5.14 -27.41 -8.67
N PRO A 115 -5.49 -27.17 -7.39
CA PRO A 115 -4.92 -26.07 -6.63
C PRO A 115 -3.46 -26.34 -6.30
N THR A 116 -2.60 -25.34 -6.50
CA THR A 116 -1.20 -25.41 -6.06
C THR A 116 -1.09 -25.27 -4.53
N ASN A 117 0.10 -25.54 -3.99
CA ASN A 117 0.41 -25.35 -2.56
C ASN A 117 0.65 -23.87 -2.18
N VAL A 118 0.39 -22.94 -3.11
CA VAL A 118 0.63 -21.52 -2.93
C VAL A 118 -0.72 -20.80 -2.91
N THR A 119 -0.91 -19.93 -1.92
CA THR A 119 -2.04 -19.02 -1.89
C THR A 119 -1.67 -17.66 -2.44
N VAL A 120 -2.65 -17.00 -3.03
CA VAL A 120 -2.56 -15.64 -3.53
C VAL A 120 -3.70 -14.81 -2.97
N ILE A 121 -3.46 -13.51 -2.81
CA ILE A 121 -4.49 -12.55 -2.40
C ILE A 121 -5.43 -12.33 -3.60
N THR A 122 -6.69 -12.74 -3.47
CA THR A 122 -7.71 -12.57 -4.53
C THR A 122 -8.75 -11.51 -4.22
N GLY A 123 -8.84 -11.08 -2.95
CA GLY A 123 -9.78 -10.04 -2.54
C GLY A 123 -9.27 -9.26 -1.34
N VAL A 124 -9.59 -7.97 -1.33
CA VAL A 124 -9.34 -7.03 -0.25
C VAL A 124 -10.64 -6.31 0.05
N VAL A 125 -11.07 -6.33 1.31
CA VAL A 125 -12.26 -5.60 1.77
C VAL A 125 -11.85 -4.71 2.93
N LEU A 126 -12.29 -3.45 2.88
CA LEU A 126 -12.13 -2.49 3.95
C LEU A 126 -13.52 -2.15 4.50
N GLU A 127 -13.65 -2.27 5.81
CA GLU A 127 -14.84 -1.94 6.57
C GLU A 127 -14.43 -0.88 7.60
N ALA A 128 -15.10 0.28 7.57
CA ALA A 128 -14.86 1.36 8.52
C ALA A 128 -16.21 1.85 9.06
N THR A 129 -16.34 1.97 10.38
CA THR A 129 -17.55 2.53 10.98
C THR A 129 -17.56 4.05 10.89
N GLY A 130 -18.71 4.64 10.54
CA GLY A 130 -18.86 6.09 10.42
C GLY A 130 -18.43 6.71 9.09
N THR A 131 -17.97 5.91 8.12
CA THR A 131 -17.92 6.32 6.71
C THR A 131 -19.21 5.88 6.01
N ASP A 132 -20.35 6.42 6.47
CA ASP A 132 -21.52 6.49 5.61
C ASP A 132 -21.21 7.46 4.46
N ARG A 133 -21.63 7.07 3.26
CA ARG A 133 -21.47 7.84 2.03
C ARG A 133 -22.12 9.21 2.11
#